data_AF-A0A6N7EXP1-F1
#
_entry.id   AF-A0A6N7EXP1-F1
#
_cell.length_a   1.000
_cell.length_b   1.000
_cell.length_c   1.000
_cell.angle_alpha   90.00
_cell.angle_beta   90.00
_cell.angle_gamma   90.00
#
_symmetry.space_group_name_H-M   'P 1'
#
loop_
_entity.id
_entity.type
_entity.pdbx_description
1 polymer ?
#
loop_
_entity_poly.entity_id
_entity_poly.type
_entity_poly.pdbx_seq_one_letter_code
_entity_poly.pdbx_strand_id
1 'polypeptide(L)'
;MQAATAQTPIVQAATAQSHSTSRMVHRVVFCLSVLLSTVSLSGCASQTANSTAFEATPETTLETTPETTSETQALSDMESIALCQLSAQAIQTEADIINEIGYKRFAKDSYRPTQHQQLFGREIRVITLNETGNKLYVAGEPPAFASSFQDITAAIDCQNDTCQALINPNQTLYIYKTESKNSTQTTVIECSKPELAAPDTDT
;
A
#
# COMPACT_ATOMS: atom_id res chain seq x y z
N MET A 1 -44.61 11.65 -61.23
CA MET A 1 -45.66 11.51 -60.19
C MET A 1 -44.98 11.64 -58.84
N GLN A 2 -45.43 12.65 -58.08
CA GLN A 2 -45.35 12.89 -56.63
C GLN A 2 -44.07 12.61 -55.81
N ALA A 3 -43.59 13.69 -55.20
CA ALA A 3 -42.66 13.75 -54.07
C ALA A 3 -43.37 13.44 -52.74
N ALA A 4 -42.61 12.96 -51.75
CA ALA A 4 -43.02 13.01 -50.35
C ALA A 4 -41.79 13.23 -49.44
N THR A 5 -41.62 14.47 -49.03
CA THR A 5 -40.92 14.89 -47.80
C THR A 5 -41.71 14.46 -46.57
N ALA A 6 -41.04 13.97 -45.52
CA ALA A 6 -41.64 13.85 -44.19
C ALA A 6 -40.69 14.45 -43.14
N GLN A 7 -41.23 15.43 -42.43
CA GLN A 7 -40.61 16.23 -41.37
C GLN A 7 -40.65 15.51 -40.02
N THR A 8 -39.74 15.95 -39.14
CA THR A 8 -39.57 15.65 -37.71
C THR A 8 -40.84 15.88 -36.87
N PRO A 9 -40.88 15.32 -35.64
CA PRO A 9 -40.95 16.26 -34.52
C PRO A 9 -39.91 16.02 -33.41
N ILE A 10 -39.50 17.16 -32.88
CA ILE A 10 -38.76 17.42 -31.65
C ILE A 10 -39.66 17.09 -30.46
N VAL A 11 -39.12 16.44 -29.42
CA VAL A 11 -39.73 16.43 -28.08
C VAL A 11 -38.74 17.07 -27.11
N GLN A 12 -39.15 18.23 -26.59
CA GLN A 12 -38.49 18.97 -25.52
C GLN A 12 -39.01 18.53 -24.14
N ALA A 13 -38.09 18.62 -23.18
CA ALA A 13 -38.22 19.09 -21.81
C ALA A 13 -39.04 18.29 -20.77
N ALA A 14 -38.34 17.89 -19.70
CA ALA A 14 -38.79 18.21 -18.34
C ALA A 14 -37.58 18.47 -17.43
N THR A 15 -37.45 19.73 -17.05
CA THR A 15 -36.65 20.32 -15.98
C THR A 15 -37.05 19.79 -14.61
N ALA A 16 -36.07 19.52 -13.75
CA ALA A 16 -36.22 19.60 -12.29
C ALA A 16 -35.00 20.35 -11.72
N GLN A 17 -35.19 21.65 -11.45
CA GLN A 17 -34.42 22.45 -10.52
C GLN A 17 -35.27 22.66 -9.27
N SER A 18 -34.68 22.56 -8.07
CA SER A 18 -35.16 23.07 -6.77
C SER A 18 -34.47 22.28 -5.66
N HIS A 19 -33.88 22.80 -4.58
CA HIS A 19 -33.61 24.16 -4.12
C HIS A 19 -32.29 24.13 -3.31
N SER A 20 -31.55 25.22 -3.44
CA SER A 20 -30.53 25.73 -2.51
C SER A 20 -31.06 25.93 -1.09
N THR A 21 -30.29 25.57 -0.06
CA THR A 21 -30.09 26.46 1.10
C THR A 21 -28.66 26.38 1.64
N SER A 22 -28.13 27.57 1.86
CA SER A 22 -26.82 27.95 2.38
C SER A 22 -26.95 28.34 3.85
N ARG A 23 -25.80 28.46 4.53
CA ARG A 23 -25.52 28.99 5.89
C ARG A 23 -25.60 27.91 6.99
N MET A 24 -24.72 27.87 8.00
CA MET A 24 -24.00 28.95 8.66
C MET A 24 -22.81 28.36 9.45
N VAL A 25 -21.72 29.13 9.48
CA VAL A 25 -20.60 29.05 10.42
C VAL A 25 -21.10 29.04 11.87
N HIS A 26 -20.52 28.24 12.77
CA HIS A 26 -20.22 28.61 14.17
C HIS A 26 -19.09 27.73 14.75
N ARG A 27 -18.02 28.41 15.18
CA ARG A 27 -17.03 27.93 16.16
C ARG A 27 -17.72 27.74 17.52
N VAL A 28 -17.09 26.96 18.42
CA VAL A 28 -16.82 27.23 19.86
C VAL A 28 -16.70 25.88 20.61
N VAL A 29 -15.47 25.45 20.96
CA VAL A 29 -14.77 25.50 22.27
C VAL A 29 -14.95 24.24 23.13
N PHE A 30 -13.78 23.73 23.55
CA PHE A 30 -13.41 22.92 24.72
C PHE A 30 -14.50 22.54 25.74
N CYS A 31 -14.45 21.28 26.19
CA CYS A 31 -14.54 20.98 27.62
C CYS A 31 -13.61 19.82 27.99
N LEU A 32 -12.52 20.19 28.65
CA LEU A 32 -11.68 19.38 29.51
C LEU A 32 -12.57 18.78 30.62
N SER A 33 -12.55 17.47 30.82
CA SER A 33 -13.15 16.84 32.01
C SER A 33 -12.06 16.15 32.80
N VAL A 34 -11.45 16.93 33.69
CA VAL A 34 -10.65 16.45 34.83
C VAL A 34 -11.62 15.86 35.84
N LEU A 35 -11.43 14.59 36.21
CA LEU A 35 -12.03 14.02 37.42
C LEU A 35 -10.90 13.70 38.41
N LEU A 36 -10.71 14.65 39.33
CA LEU A 36 -10.11 14.45 40.63
C LEU A 36 -11.08 13.67 41.52
N SER A 37 -10.55 12.73 42.33
CA SER A 37 -10.93 12.38 43.71
C SER A 37 -10.37 10.97 44.02
N THR A 38 -9.76 10.61 45.16
CA THR A 38 -9.43 11.27 46.43
C THR A 38 -8.55 10.29 47.24
N VAL A 39 -7.48 10.82 47.86
CA VAL A 39 -7.05 10.65 49.27
C VAL A 39 -6.89 9.23 49.88
N SER A 40 -5.67 8.91 50.34
CA SER A 40 -5.38 8.70 51.79
C SER A 40 -3.88 8.56 52.12
N LEU A 41 -3.44 9.44 53.05
CA LEU A 41 -2.57 9.27 54.23
C LEU A 41 -1.62 8.05 54.27
N SER A 42 -0.35 8.09 54.67
CA SER A 42 0.32 8.87 55.73
C SER A 42 1.82 8.51 55.73
N GLY A 43 2.69 9.39 56.25
CA GLY A 43 4.09 9.07 56.50
C GLY A 43 4.93 10.27 56.92
N CYS A 44 5.09 10.46 58.23
CA CYS A 44 5.91 11.48 58.88
C CYS A 44 7.40 11.43 58.51
N ALA A 45 8.05 12.60 58.42
CA ALA A 45 9.24 12.92 59.23
C ALA A 45 9.67 14.38 59.01
N SER A 46 9.82 15.09 60.12
CA SER A 46 10.37 16.44 60.24
C SER A 46 11.87 16.47 59.90
N GLN A 47 12.35 17.58 59.34
CA GLN A 47 13.64 18.18 59.73
C GLN A 47 13.73 19.65 59.28
N THR A 48 14.07 20.49 60.26
CA THR A 48 14.42 21.92 60.19
C THR A 48 15.81 22.15 59.61
N ALA A 49 16.01 23.23 58.83
CA ALA A 49 17.17 24.13 58.97
C ALA A 49 17.09 25.35 58.03
N ASN A 50 17.64 26.46 58.51
CA ASN A 50 17.70 27.80 57.95
C ASN A 50 18.63 27.95 56.73
N SER A 51 18.24 28.88 55.85
CA SER A 51 19.04 29.98 55.25
C SER A 51 20.48 29.69 54.76
N THR A 52 20.72 29.82 53.44
CA THR A 52 21.63 30.82 52.84
C THR A 52 21.69 30.67 51.32
N ALA A 53 21.92 31.80 50.65
CA ALA A 53 22.08 31.94 49.21
C ALA A 53 23.25 31.11 48.64
N PHE A 54 23.07 30.56 47.44
CA PHE A 54 24.14 30.52 46.43
C PHE A 54 23.57 30.25 45.03
N GLU A 55 24.17 30.96 44.09
CA GLU A 55 24.00 30.95 42.64
C GLU A 55 24.56 29.65 42.04
N ALA A 56 23.83 28.97 41.15
CA ALA A 56 24.38 28.11 40.09
C ALA A 56 23.25 27.55 39.21
N THR A 57 23.23 28.02 37.97
CA THR A 57 22.53 27.43 36.82
C THR A 57 23.10 26.03 36.52
N PRO A 58 22.27 25.00 36.29
CA PRO A 58 22.68 23.83 35.53
C PRO A 58 22.00 23.85 34.15
N GLU A 59 22.81 24.02 33.11
CA GLU A 59 22.45 23.66 31.74
C GLU A 59 22.32 22.13 31.68
N THR A 60 21.10 21.62 31.71
CA THR A 60 20.82 20.23 31.34
C THR A 60 20.83 20.15 29.82
N THR A 61 21.99 19.88 29.26
CA THR A 61 22.15 19.40 27.88
C THR A 61 21.44 18.06 27.77
N LEU A 62 20.21 18.06 27.23
CA LEU A 62 19.55 16.86 26.74
C LEU A 62 20.34 16.40 25.51
N GLU A 63 21.24 15.44 25.70
CA GLU A 63 21.82 14.68 24.60
C GLU A 63 20.73 13.75 24.07
N THR A 64 19.90 14.28 23.16
CA THR A 64 18.95 13.48 22.38
C THR A 64 19.77 12.69 21.36
N THR A 65 20.17 11.49 21.74
CA THR A 65 20.57 10.44 20.79
C THR A 65 19.44 10.32 19.76
N PRO A 66 19.69 10.55 18.46
CA PRO A 66 18.70 10.22 17.45
C PRO A 66 18.62 8.70 17.38
N GLU A 67 17.60 8.12 18.00
CA GLU A 67 17.12 6.79 17.62
C GLU A 67 16.73 6.88 16.14
N THR A 68 17.66 6.46 15.28
CA THR A 68 17.35 6.16 13.89
C THR A 68 16.60 4.82 13.91
N THR A 69 15.34 4.88 14.30
CA THR A 69 14.39 3.82 13.99
C THR A 69 14.10 4.00 12.51
N SER A 70 14.93 3.36 11.69
CA SER A 70 14.58 3.07 10.30
C SER A 70 13.36 2.16 10.36
N GLU A 71 12.16 2.75 10.42
CA GLU A 71 10.92 2.03 10.19
C GLU A 71 10.97 1.53 8.75
N THR A 72 11.49 0.32 8.57
CA THR A 72 11.29 -0.44 7.35
C THR A 72 9.78 -0.58 7.20
N GLN A 73 9.22 0.18 6.27
CA GLN A 73 7.78 0.21 6.01
C GLN A 73 7.31 -1.22 5.74
N ALA A 74 6.39 -1.73 6.56
CA ALA A 74 5.89 -3.09 6.43
C ALA A 74 5.09 -3.21 5.13
N LEU A 75 5.54 -4.09 4.23
CA LEU A 75 4.85 -4.38 2.98
C LEU A 75 3.53 -5.11 3.25
N SER A 76 2.52 -4.82 2.42
CA SER A 76 1.32 -5.64 2.35
C SER A 76 1.63 -7.03 1.78
N ASP A 77 0.69 -7.97 1.96
CA ASP A 77 0.84 -9.33 1.44
C ASP A 77 0.95 -9.34 -0.09
N MET A 78 0.16 -8.52 -0.80
CA MET A 78 0.22 -8.43 -2.26
C MET A 78 1.53 -7.80 -2.76
N GLU A 79 2.06 -6.79 -2.07
CA GLU A 79 3.36 -6.20 -2.39
C GLU A 79 4.49 -7.21 -2.17
N SER A 80 4.42 -7.96 -1.07
CA SER A 80 5.37 -9.03 -0.76
C SER A 80 5.35 -10.12 -1.84
N ILE A 81 4.16 -10.56 -2.27
CA ILE A 81 3.99 -11.54 -3.36
C ILE A 81 4.53 -10.98 -4.69
N ALA A 82 4.25 -9.71 -5.00
CA ALA A 82 4.72 -9.04 -6.21
C ALA A 82 6.26 -8.92 -6.28
N LEU A 83 6.91 -8.91 -5.12
CA LEU A 83 8.37 -8.86 -4.97
C LEU A 83 8.98 -10.24 -4.67
N CYS A 84 8.18 -11.31 -4.67
CA CYS A 84 8.62 -12.67 -4.32
C CYS A 84 9.36 -12.70 -2.97
N GLN A 85 8.89 -11.91 -2.00
CA GLN A 85 9.44 -11.86 -0.65
C GLN A 85 8.73 -12.85 0.27
N LEU A 86 9.53 -13.56 1.07
CA LEU A 86 9.08 -14.64 1.94
C LEU A 86 8.72 -14.13 3.34
N SER A 87 7.68 -13.29 3.43
CA SER A 87 7.04 -13.04 4.74
C SER A 87 6.09 -14.19 5.07
N ALA A 88 5.90 -14.48 6.36
CA ALA A 88 5.01 -15.57 6.79
C ALA A 88 3.57 -15.37 6.27
N GLN A 89 3.10 -14.13 6.25
CA GLN A 89 1.78 -13.73 5.78
C GLN A 89 1.66 -13.82 4.24
N ALA A 90 2.72 -13.45 3.50
CA ALA A 90 2.75 -13.62 2.06
C ALA A 90 2.74 -15.09 1.66
N ILE A 91 3.51 -15.95 2.35
CA ILE A 91 3.50 -17.40 2.13
C ILE A 91 2.11 -17.99 2.38
N GLN A 92 1.46 -17.58 3.49
CA GLN A 92 0.10 -18.02 3.76
C GLN A 92 -0.87 -17.54 2.69
N THR A 93 -0.75 -16.29 2.24
CA THR A 93 -1.60 -15.73 1.18
C THR A 93 -1.38 -16.42 -0.17
N GLU A 94 -0.13 -16.73 -0.55
CA GLU A 94 0.16 -17.55 -1.73
C GLU A 94 -0.50 -18.93 -1.62
N ALA A 95 -0.39 -19.57 -0.46
CA ALA A 95 -1.04 -20.85 -0.21
C ALA A 95 -2.58 -20.74 -0.32
N ASP A 96 -3.18 -19.68 0.21
CA ASP A 96 -4.63 -19.45 0.13
C ASP A 96 -5.11 -19.14 -1.30
N ILE A 97 -4.29 -18.48 -2.12
CA ILE A 97 -4.54 -18.31 -3.57
C ILE A 97 -4.56 -19.68 -4.26
N ILE A 98 -3.59 -20.55 -3.94
CA ILE A 98 -3.48 -21.89 -4.52
C ILE A 98 -4.63 -22.80 -4.06
N ASN A 99 -5.07 -22.65 -2.80
CA ASN A 99 -6.04 -23.52 -2.14
C ASN A 99 -7.49 -23.00 -2.15
N GLU A 100 -7.76 -21.84 -2.77
CA GLU A 100 -9.08 -21.23 -3.01
C GLU A 100 -9.88 -20.73 -1.79
N ILE A 101 -9.66 -19.48 -1.38
CA ILE A 101 -10.64 -18.71 -0.57
C ILE A 101 -11.12 -17.41 -1.25
N GLY A 102 -10.45 -16.94 -2.32
CA GLY A 102 -10.83 -15.69 -3.02
C GLY A 102 -10.36 -15.59 -4.47
N TYR A 103 -9.91 -16.70 -5.04
CA TYR A 103 -9.32 -16.76 -6.37
C TYR A 103 -9.82 -18.01 -7.08
N LYS A 104 -10.19 -17.87 -8.35
CA LYS A 104 -10.62 -18.97 -9.20
C LYS A 104 -9.48 -19.36 -10.12
N ARG A 105 -9.04 -20.62 -10.04
CA ARG A 105 -8.03 -21.15 -10.96
C ARG A 105 -8.61 -21.28 -12.38
N PHE A 106 -7.87 -20.85 -13.40
CA PHE A 106 -8.29 -20.96 -14.81
C PHE A 106 -7.24 -21.57 -15.74
N ALA A 107 -5.98 -21.69 -15.28
CA ALA A 107 -4.95 -22.45 -15.95
C ALA A 107 -4.00 -23.08 -14.92
N LYS A 108 -3.01 -23.84 -15.39
CA LYS A 108 -1.92 -24.29 -14.53
C LYS A 108 -1.24 -23.03 -13.95
N ASP A 109 -1.10 -22.99 -12.63
CA ASP A 109 -0.38 -21.93 -11.92
C ASP A 109 -0.95 -20.51 -12.11
N SER A 110 -2.16 -20.37 -12.68
CA SER A 110 -2.78 -19.07 -12.99
C SER A 110 -4.19 -18.95 -12.40
N TYR A 111 -4.42 -17.82 -11.74
CA TYR A 111 -5.58 -17.57 -10.90
C TYR A 111 -6.19 -16.20 -11.25
N ARG A 112 -7.52 -16.12 -11.21
CA ARG A 112 -8.27 -14.85 -11.33
C ARG A 112 -8.87 -14.51 -9.97
N PRO A 113 -8.64 -13.31 -9.42
CA PRO A 113 -9.32 -12.87 -8.21
C PRO A 113 -10.84 -12.89 -8.40
N THR A 114 -11.58 -13.39 -7.40
CA THR A 114 -13.05 -13.28 -7.36
C THR A 114 -13.51 -12.06 -6.56
N GLN A 115 -12.62 -11.49 -5.75
CA GLN A 115 -12.78 -10.23 -5.05
C GLN A 115 -11.86 -9.16 -5.63
N HIS A 116 -12.17 -7.88 -5.40
CA HIS A 116 -11.35 -6.76 -5.85
C HIS A 116 -10.04 -6.67 -5.04
N GLN A 117 -9.04 -7.41 -5.49
CA GLN A 117 -7.67 -7.33 -4.98
C GLN A 117 -6.92 -6.19 -5.67
N GLN A 118 -6.03 -5.53 -4.94
CA GLN A 118 -5.32 -4.36 -5.43
C GLN A 118 -3.83 -4.42 -5.12
N LEU A 119 -3.03 -3.87 -6.02
CA LEU A 119 -1.61 -3.56 -5.82
C LEU A 119 -1.44 -2.05 -5.98
N PHE A 120 -0.96 -1.36 -4.95
CA PHE A 120 -0.87 0.11 -4.89
C PHE A 120 -2.18 0.82 -5.31
N GLY A 121 -3.32 0.31 -4.83
CA GLY A 121 -4.64 0.85 -5.15
C GLY A 121 -5.17 0.52 -6.55
N ARG A 122 -4.47 -0.33 -7.32
CA ARG A 122 -4.83 -0.70 -8.70
C ARG A 122 -5.30 -2.15 -8.78
N GLU A 123 -6.35 -2.39 -9.54
CA GLU A 123 -6.98 -3.71 -9.67
C GLU A 123 -6.01 -4.78 -10.22
N ILE A 124 -5.90 -5.89 -9.49
CA ILE A 124 -5.24 -7.11 -9.96
C ILE A 124 -6.26 -7.94 -10.75
N ARG A 125 -5.88 -8.37 -11.94
CA ARG A 125 -6.74 -9.13 -12.87
C ARG A 125 -6.40 -10.61 -12.90
N VAL A 126 -5.10 -10.93 -12.86
CA VAL A 126 -4.57 -12.29 -12.91
C VAL A 126 -3.34 -12.36 -12.01
N ILE A 127 -3.21 -13.47 -11.30
CA ILE A 127 -2.01 -13.83 -10.56
C ILE A 127 -1.50 -15.15 -11.11
N THR A 128 -0.23 -15.21 -11.47
CA THR A 128 0.47 -16.44 -11.85
C THR A 128 1.52 -16.74 -10.78
N LEU A 129 1.40 -17.89 -10.12
CA LEU A 129 2.30 -18.33 -9.05
C LEU A 129 3.00 -19.61 -9.47
N ASN A 130 4.31 -19.55 -9.70
CA ASN A 130 5.09 -20.72 -10.07
C ASN A 130 6.38 -20.81 -9.23
N GLU A 131 7.16 -21.87 -9.48
CA GLU A 131 8.41 -22.14 -8.76
C GLU A 131 9.53 -21.15 -9.12
N THR A 132 9.51 -20.60 -10.34
CA THR A 132 10.54 -19.68 -10.85
C THR A 132 10.28 -18.21 -10.53
N GLY A 133 9.05 -17.85 -10.16
CA GLY A 133 8.63 -16.46 -10.01
C GLY A 133 7.13 -16.26 -9.88
N ASN A 134 6.74 -15.04 -9.53
CA ASN A 134 5.34 -14.61 -9.51
C ASN A 134 5.11 -13.56 -10.59
N LYS A 135 3.93 -13.59 -11.22
CA LYS A 135 3.48 -12.56 -12.17
C LYS A 135 2.10 -12.04 -11.81
N LEU A 136 1.98 -10.74 -11.61
CA LEU A 136 0.72 -10.05 -11.36
C LEU A 136 0.36 -9.19 -12.56
N TYR A 137 -0.85 -9.37 -13.07
CA TYR A 137 -1.41 -8.57 -14.16
C TYR A 137 -2.30 -7.50 -13.56
N VAL A 138 -1.86 -6.25 -13.60
CA VAL A 138 -2.48 -5.14 -12.87
C VAL A 138 -2.95 -4.05 -13.83
N ALA A 139 -4.10 -3.45 -13.56
CA ALA A 139 -4.63 -2.35 -14.36
C ALA A 139 -3.76 -1.08 -14.21
N GLY A 140 -3.27 -0.54 -15.32
CA GLY A 140 -2.44 0.68 -15.36
C GLY A 140 -1.28 0.59 -16.33
N GLU A 141 -0.42 1.62 -16.30
CA GLU A 141 0.76 1.77 -17.15
C GLU A 141 2.06 1.58 -16.35
N PRO A 142 3.13 1.01 -16.95
CA PRO A 142 4.37 0.67 -16.25
C PRO A 142 5.03 1.79 -15.44
N PRO A 143 5.15 3.04 -15.94
CA PRO A 143 5.83 4.12 -15.21
C PRO A 143 5.18 4.45 -13.87
N ALA A 144 3.85 4.30 -13.76
CA ALA A 144 3.14 4.57 -12.52
C ALA A 144 3.46 3.55 -11.43
N PHE A 145 3.73 2.29 -11.81
CA PHE A 145 4.15 1.26 -10.87
C PHE A 145 5.62 1.40 -10.48
N ALA A 146 6.48 1.80 -11.42
CA ALA A 146 7.89 2.06 -11.13
C ALA A 146 8.04 3.06 -9.97
N SER A 147 7.31 4.17 -9.98
CA SER A 147 7.33 5.12 -8.88
C SER A 147 6.91 4.51 -7.53
N SER A 148 5.92 3.62 -7.51
CA SER A 148 5.47 2.96 -6.27
C SER A 148 6.49 1.99 -5.67
N PHE A 149 7.36 1.39 -6.49
CA PHE A 149 8.39 0.47 -6.03
C PHE A 149 9.72 1.14 -5.64
N GLN A 150 9.90 2.44 -5.93
CA GLN A 150 11.14 3.17 -5.60
C GLN A 150 11.40 3.23 -4.09
N ASP A 151 10.36 3.24 -3.26
CA ASP A 151 10.53 3.26 -1.80
C ASP A 151 10.98 1.91 -1.23
N ILE A 152 10.90 0.85 -2.04
CA ILE A 152 11.11 -0.56 -1.61
C ILE A 152 12.35 -1.17 -2.29
N THR A 153 12.78 -0.61 -3.42
CA THR A 153 13.90 -1.11 -4.23
C THR A 153 14.96 -0.03 -4.41
N ALA A 154 16.24 -0.42 -4.39
CA ALA A 154 17.34 0.55 -4.35
C ALA A 154 17.43 1.45 -5.60
N ALA A 155 17.08 0.91 -6.77
CA ALA A 155 17.02 1.66 -8.02
C ALA A 155 16.14 0.92 -9.04
N ILE A 156 15.35 1.70 -9.79
CA ILE A 156 14.54 1.20 -10.91
C ILE A 156 15.00 1.88 -12.19
N ASP A 157 15.44 1.09 -13.16
CA ASP A 157 15.80 1.56 -14.50
C ASP A 157 14.63 1.29 -15.46
N CYS A 158 14.18 2.33 -16.17
CA CYS A 158 13.07 2.24 -17.12
C CYS A 158 13.57 2.58 -18.53
N GLN A 159 13.43 1.62 -19.44
CA GLN A 159 13.73 1.78 -20.86
C GLN A 159 12.47 1.46 -21.68
N ASN A 160 11.91 2.49 -22.33
CA ASN A 160 10.63 2.42 -23.04
C ASN A 160 9.47 1.99 -22.10
N ASP A 161 8.66 1.01 -22.52
CA ASP A 161 7.52 0.46 -21.76
C ASP A 161 7.94 -0.69 -20.82
N THR A 162 9.21 -0.75 -20.42
CA THR A 162 9.75 -1.78 -19.53
C THR A 162 10.63 -1.13 -18.47
N CYS A 163 10.41 -1.49 -17.21
CA CYS A 163 11.27 -1.13 -16.09
C CYS A 163 11.79 -2.38 -15.39
N GLN A 164 12.98 -2.28 -14.81
CA GLN A 164 13.61 -3.35 -14.06
C GLN A 164 14.27 -2.81 -12.79
N ALA A 165 14.27 -3.63 -11.74
CA ALA A 165 14.94 -3.32 -10.48
C ALA A 165 15.57 -4.57 -9.88
N LEU A 166 16.78 -4.46 -9.33
CA LEU A 166 17.39 -5.55 -8.57
C LEU A 166 16.84 -5.52 -7.14
N ILE A 167 16.18 -6.60 -6.71
CA ILE A 167 15.68 -6.72 -5.33
C ILE A 167 16.82 -7.20 -4.42
N ASN A 168 17.55 -8.23 -4.87
CA ASN A 168 18.76 -8.76 -4.24
C ASN A 168 19.65 -9.41 -5.33
N PRO A 169 20.88 -9.88 -5.03
CA PRO A 169 21.80 -10.40 -6.05
C PRO A 169 21.25 -11.51 -6.96
N ASN A 170 20.25 -12.26 -6.50
CA ASN A 170 19.67 -13.41 -7.22
C ASN A 170 18.21 -13.16 -7.62
N GLN A 171 17.74 -11.92 -7.53
CA GLN A 171 16.33 -11.59 -7.70
C GLN A 171 16.12 -10.25 -8.42
N THR A 172 15.28 -10.27 -9.44
CA THR A 172 14.96 -9.10 -10.26
C THR A 172 13.46 -8.91 -10.35
N LEU A 173 13.04 -7.65 -10.26
CA LEU A 173 11.70 -7.15 -10.57
C LEU A 173 11.67 -6.65 -12.02
N TYR A 174 10.64 -7.03 -12.76
CA TYR A 174 10.31 -6.53 -14.10
C TYR A 174 8.91 -5.95 -14.11
N ILE A 175 8.75 -4.80 -14.75
CA ILE A 175 7.48 -4.08 -14.88
C ILE A 175 7.32 -3.75 -16.36
N TYR A 176 6.36 -4.37 -17.05
CA TYR A 176 6.22 -4.17 -18.49
C TYR A 176 4.78 -4.26 -18.98
N LYS A 177 4.51 -3.66 -20.14
CA LYS A 177 3.19 -3.71 -20.76
C LYS A 177 2.96 -5.05 -21.46
N THR A 178 1.76 -5.63 -21.33
CA THR A 178 1.39 -6.79 -22.14
C THR A 178 0.79 -6.37 -23.48
N GLU A 179 1.23 -6.98 -24.58
CA GLU A 179 0.68 -6.73 -25.94
C GLU A 179 -0.65 -7.47 -26.19
N SER A 180 -1.45 -7.72 -25.14
CA SER A 180 -2.75 -8.35 -25.32
C SER A 180 -3.70 -7.36 -25.99
N LYS A 181 -4.18 -7.69 -27.20
CA LYS A 181 -5.15 -6.89 -27.98
C LYS A 181 -6.40 -6.47 -27.18
N ASN A 182 -6.71 -7.18 -26.11
CA ASN A 182 -7.90 -6.97 -25.28
C ASN A 182 -7.62 -6.23 -23.96
N SER A 183 -6.37 -5.87 -23.66
CA SER A 183 -5.98 -5.29 -22.38
C SER A 183 -4.94 -4.19 -22.52
N THR A 184 -5.33 -3.11 -23.23
CA THR A 184 -4.46 -1.95 -23.53
C THR A 184 -3.95 -1.18 -22.30
N GLN A 185 -4.46 -1.51 -21.11
CA GLN A 185 -4.08 -0.92 -19.82
C GLN A 185 -3.72 -1.97 -18.79
N THR A 186 -2.97 -3.01 -19.18
CA THR A 186 -2.47 -3.99 -18.22
C THR A 186 -0.96 -4.01 -18.23
N THR A 187 -0.42 -3.77 -17.05
CA THR A 187 0.99 -3.92 -16.74
C THR A 187 1.19 -5.28 -16.07
N VAL A 188 2.27 -5.95 -16.43
CA VAL A 188 2.76 -7.15 -15.77
C VAL A 188 3.84 -6.73 -14.78
N ILE A 189 3.66 -7.12 -13.53
CA ILE A 189 4.67 -7.06 -12.48
C ILE A 189 5.19 -8.48 -12.29
N GLU A 190 6.46 -8.71 -12.58
CA GLU A 190 7.09 -10.02 -12.54
C GLU A 190 8.31 -9.98 -11.64
N CYS A 191 8.40 -10.92 -10.71
CA CYS A 191 9.60 -11.15 -9.92
C CYS A 191 10.13 -12.56 -10.19
N SER A 192 11.46 -12.70 -10.24
CA SER A 192 12.07 -14.02 -10.12
C SER A 192 12.10 -14.45 -8.65
N LYS A 193 11.91 -15.73 -8.37
CA LYS A 193 12.24 -16.28 -7.05
C LYS A 193 13.76 -16.49 -6.99
N PRO A 194 14.42 -16.22 -5.85
CA PRO A 194 15.83 -16.56 -5.72
C PRO A 194 15.98 -18.08 -5.90
N GLU A 195 16.96 -18.48 -6.70
CA GLU A 195 17.30 -19.89 -6.80
C GLU A 195 17.69 -20.38 -5.40
N LEU A 196 16.86 -21.26 -4.82
CA LEU A 196 17.22 -21.93 -3.58
C LEU A 196 18.49 -22.70 -3.90
N ALA A 197 19.60 -22.36 -3.24
CA ALA A 197 20.82 -23.15 -3.34
C ALA A 197 20.42 -24.60 -3.15
N ALA A 198 20.69 -25.43 -4.17
CA ALA A 198 20.45 -26.86 -4.07
C ALA A 198 21.10 -27.32 -2.76
N PRO A 199 20.43 -28.14 -1.94
CA PRO A 199 21.06 -28.66 -0.74
C PRO A 199 22.36 -29.31 -1.21
N ASP A 200 23.50 -28.80 -0.73
CA ASP A 200 24.81 -29.38 -0.99
C ASP A 200 24.66 -30.86 -0.67
N THR A 201 24.60 -31.68 -1.72
CA THR A 201 24.56 -33.12 -1.60
C THR A 201 26.00 -33.51 -1.34
N ASP A 202 26.40 -33.29 -0.09
CA ASP A 202 27.71 -33.62 0.41
C ASP A 202 27.79 -35.15 0.46
N THR A 203 28.74 -35.69 -0.32
CA THR A 203 29.29 -37.06 -0.32
C THR A 203 28.58 -38.20 -1.05
#